data_AF-A0A376DWW5-F1
#
_entry.id   AF-A0A376DWW5-F1
#
_cell.length_a   1.000
_cell.length_b   1.000
_cell.length_c   1.000
_cell.angle_alpha   90.00
_cell.angle_beta   90.00
_cell.angle_gamma   90.00
#
_symmetry.space_group_name_H-M   'P 1'
#
loop_
_entity.id
_entity.type
_entity.pdbx_description
1 polymer ?
#
loop_
_entity_poly.entity_id
_entity_poly.type
_entity_poly.pdbx_seq_one_letter_code
_entity_poly.pdbx_strand_id
1 'polypeptide(L)'
;MIRNILGLDLGVSSIGWAYVQEDSENSENNKIIKLGVRVNPLTVDEQLNFEKGKPITTNAGRTLARSARRNLQRFKLRRSNLIDVLKKNNILKQSDLLAEVGKNSTFQTQELRAKAAKEKIELSELARVLLLINKKRGYKSSRKAKNDEDGQIVDGMAVAKKLYEENLTPGEYSYQLIQQGKKQLPDFYRSDLQTEFDQIWDFQKQFNPEIFTNELYERLRGKNRNATWKELEIPFSLVGIKQTGTMQEKKAEKYFWRSEAVKKQLDFESLAIVFQEINSNLNNSSGYLGAISDRSKELYFNNQTVGEYLFGQLKENPHTKLKNQVFYRQDYLDEFEKIWETQSKYHNELTKELKEEIRDIVIFYQRKLKSQKGLISICEFENREIDITESGKTKKKTVGLKVAPKSSPLFQEFKIWQVLNNLQFQNIESKEIFPIDLDFKQSIFNEVNIKGRLSAKEVLDIVGYSGKEWKTNFKDIEGNNTNENLYNAFLRIIGNEGIEFPKEFKLTIDDEIKVAKVNSSAETIKLFVKDKLSELGINTSILDFNSELDGSDF
;
A
#
# COMPACT_ATOMS: atom_id res chain seq x y z
N MET A 1 -19.32 -61.60 -4.18
CA MET A 1 -19.19 -60.82 -5.46
C MET A 1 -17.80 -60.18 -5.52
N ILE A 2 -17.04 -60.35 -6.61
CA ILE A 2 -15.67 -59.81 -6.71
C ILE A 2 -15.70 -58.32 -7.13
N ARG A 3 -15.14 -57.45 -6.28
CA ARG A 3 -14.95 -56.02 -6.53
C ARG A 3 -13.50 -55.72 -6.88
N ASN A 4 -13.33 -54.81 -7.82
CA ASN A 4 -12.04 -54.34 -8.30
C ASN A 4 -11.75 -52.96 -7.71
N ILE A 5 -10.78 -52.86 -6.81
CA ILE A 5 -10.45 -51.64 -6.06
C ILE A 5 -9.07 -51.14 -6.49
N LEU A 6 -8.97 -49.85 -6.80
CA LEU A 6 -7.70 -49.15 -7.01
C LEU A 6 -7.43 -48.21 -5.84
N GLY A 7 -6.47 -48.57 -4.99
CA GLY A 7 -5.93 -47.68 -3.96
C GLY A 7 -4.85 -46.79 -4.55
N LEU A 8 -4.89 -45.49 -4.23
CA LEU A 8 -3.89 -44.50 -4.62
C LEU A 8 -3.38 -43.77 -3.39
N ASP A 9 -2.06 -43.77 -3.20
CA ASP A 9 -1.35 -42.95 -2.22
C ASP A 9 -0.62 -41.81 -2.97
N LEU A 10 -1.18 -40.60 -2.89
CA LEU A 10 -0.72 -39.45 -3.66
C LEU A 10 0.23 -38.58 -2.84
N GLY A 11 1.52 -38.86 -2.94
CA GLY A 11 2.59 -38.05 -2.38
C GLY A 11 3.09 -36.94 -3.33
N VAL A 12 3.91 -36.04 -2.78
CA VAL A 12 4.50 -34.91 -3.54
C VAL A 12 5.50 -35.38 -4.58
N SER A 13 6.27 -36.44 -4.27
CA SER A 13 7.33 -37.00 -5.11
C SER A 13 7.06 -38.43 -5.56
N SER A 14 5.95 -39.03 -5.15
CA SER A 14 5.59 -40.39 -5.56
C SER A 14 4.09 -40.63 -5.52
N ILE A 15 3.62 -41.51 -6.39
CA ILE A 15 2.25 -42.02 -6.41
C ILE A 15 2.32 -43.52 -6.19
N GLY A 16 2.01 -43.97 -4.99
CA GLY A 16 1.78 -45.38 -4.69
C GLY A 16 0.43 -45.80 -5.26
N TRP A 17 0.35 -47.00 -5.83
CA TRP A 17 -0.93 -47.55 -6.29
C TRP A 17 -1.00 -49.05 -6.07
N ALA A 18 -2.20 -49.53 -5.74
CA ALA A 18 -2.49 -50.95 -5.55
C ALA A 18 -3.84 -51.30 -6.20
N TYR A 19 -3.85 -52.33 -7.03
CA TYR A 19 -5.04 -52.91 -7.61
C TYR A 19 -5.38 -54.20 -6.86
N VAL A 20 -6.51 -54.19 -6.17
CA VAL A 20 -6.95 -55.26 -5.25
C VAL A 20 -8.27 -55.83 -5.76
N GLN A 21 -8.38 -57.15 -5.73
CA GLN A 21 -9.65 -57.86 -5.89
C GLN A 21 -10.15 -58.26 -4.51
N GLU A 22 -11.31 -57.75 -4.13
CA GLU A 22 -11.98 -58.03 -2.87
C GLU A 22 -13.23 -58.88 -3.14
N ASP A 23 -13.35 -60.03 -2.49
CA ASP A 23 -14.57 -60.83 -2.49
C ASP A 23 -15.42 -60.48 -1.26
N SER A 24 -16.60 -59.95 -1.50
CA SER A 24 -17.50 -59.46 -0.46
C SER A 24 -18.05 -60.55 0.48
N GLU A 25 -17.95 -61.83 0.10
CA GLU A 25 -18.56 -62.96 0.82
C GLU A 25 -17.52 -63.83 1.54
N ASN A 26 -16.28 -63.84 1.06
CA ASN A 26 -15.20 -64.59 1.69
C ASN A 26 -13.89 -63.79 1.61
N SER A 27 -13.46 -63.26 2.75
CA SER A 27 -12.24 -62.45 2.86
C SER A 27 -10.96 -63.23 2.52
N GLU A 28 -10.97 -64.56 2.57
CA GLU A 28 -9.82 -65.39 2.17
C GLU A 28 -9.56 -65.34 0.66
N ASN A 29 -10.56 -64.99 -0.15
CA ASN A 29 -10.43 -64.84 -1.60
C ASN A 29 -9.87 -63.47 -2.02
N ASN A 30 -9.63 -62.57 -1.05
CA ASN A 30 -9.06 -61.26 -1.32
C ASN A 30 -7.62 -61.38 -1.81
N LYS A 31 -7.30 -60.69 -2.91
CA LYS A 31 -5.94 -60.74 -3.47
C LYS A 31 -5.51 -59.38 -4.02
N ILE A 32 -4.24 -59.08 -3.80
CA ILE A 32 -3.57 -57.96 -4.45
C ILE A 32 -3.17 -58.43 -5.85
N ILE A 33 -3.79 -57.86 -6.89
CA ILE A 33 -3.47 -58.19 -8.28
C ILE A 33 -2.16 -57.55 -8.70
N LYS A 34 -1.98 -56.28 -8.31
CA LYS A 34 -0.79 -55.52 -8.69
C LYS A 34 -0.57 -54.37 -7.72
N LEU A 35 0.69 -54.02 -7.53
CA LEU A 35 1.09 -52.82 -6.81
C LEU A 35 2.26 -52.17 -7.54
N GLY A 36 2.45 -50.88 -7.30
CA GLY A 36 3.57 -50.14 -7.86
C GLY A 36 3.69 -48.76 -7.27
N VAL A 37 4.82 -48.12 -7.55
CA VAL A 37 5.07 -46.72 -7.18
C VAL A 37 5.57 -45.99 -8.41
N ARG A 38 4.90 -44.90 -8.75
CA ARG A 38 5.40 -43.94 -9.74
C ARG A 38 6.17 -42.86 -9.01
N VAL A 39 7.49 -42.86 -9.13
CA VAL A 39 8.32 -41.78 -8.61
C VAL A 39 8.28 -40.58 -9.57
N ASN A 40 8.03 -39.40 -9.03
CA ASN A 40 8.13 -38.12 -9.72
C ASN A 40 9.28 -37.32 -9.09
N PRO A 41 10.52 -37.46 -9.60
CA PRO A 41 11.69 -36.89 -8.95
C PRO A 41 11.62 -35.36 -8.96
N LEU A 42 11.79 -34.76 -7.78
CA LEU A 42 12.03 -33.34 -7.65
C LEU A 42 13.52 -33.07 -7.86
N THR A 43 13.84 -31.92 -8.45
CA THR A 43 15.20 -31.39 -8.43
C THR A 43 15.62 -31.02 -7.00
N VAL A 44 16.93 -30.97 -6.75
CA VAL A 44 17.48 -30.60 -5.42
C VAL A 44 16.93 -29.26 -4.94
N ASP A 45 16.80 -28.28 -5.85
CA ASP A 45 16.26 -26.97 -5.53
C ASP A 45 14.76 -27.01 -5.20
N GLU A 46 13.96 -27.83 -5.89
CA GLU A 46 12.53 -28.00 -5.60
C GLU A 46 12.33 -28.67 -4.24
N GLN A 47 13.11 -29.69 -3.92
CA GLN A 47 13.07 -30.38 -2.64
C GLN A 47 13.45 -29.44 -1.48
N LEU A 48 14.57 -28.71 -1.60
CA LEU A 48 15.00 -27.74 -0.58
C LEU A 48 14.00 -26.61 -0.36
N ASN A 49 13.32 -26.15 -1.42
CA ASN A 49 12.29 -25.10 -1.28
C ASN A 49 11.02 -25.65 -0.62
N PHE A 50 10.63 -26.89 -0.95
CA PHE A 50 9.51 -27.58 -0.32
C PHE A 50 9.74 -27.82 1.18
N GLU A 51 10.91 -28.36 1.55
CA GLU A 51 11.29 -28.61 2.95
C GLU A 51 11.34 -27.31 3.78
N LYS A 52 11.70 -26.19 3.15
CA LYS A 52 11.68 -24.85 3.77
C LYS A 52 10.30 -24.20 3.81
N GLY A 53 9.25 -24.91 3.36
CA GLY A 53 7.88 -24.40 3.30
C GLY A 53 7.71 -23.19 2.37
N LYS A 54 8.63 -22.98 1.41
CA LYS A 54 8.57 -21.84 0.50
C LYS A 54 7.64 -22.16 -0.67
N PRO A 55 6.54 -21.42 -0.89
CA PRO A 55 5.61 -21.66 -1.99
C PRO A 55 6.15 -21.09 -3.32
N ILE A 56 7.45 -21.27 -3.59
CA ILE A 56 8.08 -20.73 -4.80
C ILE A 56 7.88 -21.76 -5.92
N THR A 57 6.95 -21.45 -6.83
CA THR A 57 6.79 -22.27 -8.04
C THR A 57 8.04 -22.19 -8.92
N THR A 58 8.38 -23.29 -9.60
CA THR A 58 9.43 -23.33 -10.64
C THR A 58 9.24 -22.25 -11.71
N ASN A 59 7.97 -21.91 -12.00
CA ASN A 59 7.58 -20.89 -12.96
C ASN A 59 7.86 -19.45 -12.48
N ALA A 60 8.07 -19.22 -11.18
CA ALA A 60 8.40 -17.90 -10.64
C ALA A 60 9.75 -17.42 -11.18
N GLY A 61 10.78 -18.27 -11.13
CA GLY A 61 12.11 -17.95 -11.69
C GLY A 61 12.05 -17.66 -13.20
N ARG A 62 11.31 -18.49 -13.95
CA ARG A 62 11.05 -18.25 -15.39
C ARG A 62 10.36 -16.92 -15.64
N THR A 63 9.40 -16.55 -14.80
CA THR A 63 8.66 -15.28 -14.89
C THR A 63 9.55 -14.08 -14.59
N LEU A 64 10.38 -14.14 -13.55
CA LEU A 64 11.38 -13.11 -13.23
C LEU A 64 12.34 -12.88 -14.41
N ALA A 65 12.93 -13.95 -14.93
CA ALA A 65 13.85 -13.86 -16.07
C ALA A 65 13.16 -13.30 -17.33
N ARG A 66 11.92 -13.72 -17.61
CA ARG A 66 11.10 -13.18 -18.72
C ARG A 66 10.83 -11.68 -18.54
N SER A 67 10.50 -11.24 -17.33
CA SER A 67 10.25 -9.82 -17.03
C SER A 67 11.52 -8.98 -17.20
N ALA A 68 12.68 -9.46 -16.73
CA ALA A 68 13.97 -8.81 -16.94
C ALA A 68 14.32 -8.65 -18.43
N ARG A 69 14.15 -9.72 -19.23
CA ARG A 69 14.37 -9.67 -20.69
C ARG A 69 13.47 -8.65 -21.38
N ARG A 70 12.17 -8.61 -21.04
CA ARG A 70 11.22 -7.63 -21.57
C ARG A 70 11.60 -6.20 -21.20
N ASN A 71 12.05 -5.96 -19.98
CA ASN A 71 12.51 -4.64 -19.53
C ASN A 71 13.75 -4.19 -20.31
N LEU A 72 14.72 -5.09 -20.52
CA LEU A 72 15.90 -4.83 -21.34
C LEU A 72 15.52 -4.50 -22.79
N GLN A 73 14.67 -5.30 -23.42
CA GLN A 73 14.23 -5.07 -24.80
C GLN A 73 13.49 -3.73 -24.93
N ARG A 74 12.62 -3.40 -23.98
CA ARG A 74 11.92 -2.10 -23.95
C ARG A 74 12.86 -0.93 -23.75
N PHE A 75 13.91 -1.09 -22.94
CA PHE A 75 14.96 -0.08 -22.81
C PHE A 75 15.70 0.12 -24.13
N LYS A 76 16.14 -0.96 -24.80
CA LYS A 76 16.80 -0.89 -26.11
C LYS A 76 15.93 -0.18 -27.15
N LEU A 77 14.64 -0.54 -27.24
CA LEU A 77 13.71 0.08 -28.19
C LEU A 77 13.52 1.57 -27.92
N ARG A 78 13.29 1.97 -26.65
CA ARG A 78 13.18 3.40 -26.30
C ARG A 78 14.47 4.16 -26.60
N ARG A 79 15.63 3.56 -26.32
CA ARG A 79 16.92 4.20 -26.59
C ARG A 79 17.16 4.38 -28.09
N SER A 80 16.82 3.37 -28.90
CA SER A 80 16.88 3.47 -30.36
C SER A 80 15.98 4.59 -30.86
N ASN A 81 14.72 4.62 -30.43
CA ASN A 81 13.77 5.65 -30.84
C ASN A 81 14.25 7.05 -30.44
N LEU A 82 14.83 7.21 -29.25
CA LEU A 82 15.42 8.49 -28.84
C LEU A 82 16.55 8.92 -29.78
N ILE A 83 17.47 8.01 -30.11
CA ILE A 83 18.58 8.31 -31.04
C ILE A 83 18.02 8.70 -32.41
N ASP A 84 17.01 7.99 -32.91
CA ASP A 84 16.39 8.26 -34.21
C ASP A 84 15.71 9.63 -34.24
N VAL A 85 14.96 9.99 -33.19
CA VAL A 85 14.33 11.31 -33.04
C VAL A 85 15.38 12.43 -32.96
N LEU A 86 16.45 12.25 -32.19
CA LEU A 86 17.53 13.24 -32.07
C LEU A 86 18.28 13.45 -33.40
N LYS A 87 18.48 12.39 -34.19
CA LYS A 87 19.10 12.48 -35.52
C LYS A 87 18.21 13.21 -36.53
N LYS A 88 16.92 12.89 -36.58
CA LYS A 88 15.96 13.52 -37.51
C LYS A 88 15.85 15.03 -37.29
N ASN A 89 16.03 15.48 -36.05
CA ASN A 89 15.95 16.89 -35.67
C ASN A 89 17.33 17.57 -35.59
N ASN A 90 18.38 16.97 -36.17
CA ASN A 90 19.74 17.52 -36.23
C ASN A 90 20.41 17.82 -34.86
N ILE A 91 19.87 17.28 -33.76
CA ILE A 91 20.46 17.41 -32.41
C ILE A 91 21.67 16.49 -32.26
N LEU A 92 21.64 15.32 -32.92
CA LEU A 92 22.72 14.34 -32.89
C LEU A 92 23.25 14.06 -34.30
N LYS A 93 24.54 14.31 -34.53
CA LYS A 93 25.23 13.99 -35.78
C LYS A 93 25.79 12.58 -35.75
N GLN A 94 26.03 11.99 -36.92
CA GLN A 94 26.57 10.63 -37.03
C GLN A 94 28.01 10.50 -36.47
N SER A 95 28.78 11.59 -36.49
CA SER A 95 30.15 11.66 -35.96
C SER A 95 30.22 11.85 -34.44
N ASP A 96 29.11 12.16 -33.78
CA ASP A 96 29.11 12.50 -32.37
C ASP A 96 29.32 11.28 -31.47
N LEU A 97 30.20 11.44 -30.48
CA LEU A 97 30.47 10.41 -29.49
C LEU A 97 29.39 10.44 -28.41
N LEU A 98 28.77 9.28 -28.17
CA LEU A 98 27.73 9.08 -27.15
C LEU A 98 28.29 8.64 -25.79
N ALA A 99 29.61 8.57 -25.67
CA ALA A 99 30.33 8.15 -24.47
C ALA A 99 31.38 9.20 -24.09
N GLU A 100 31.80 9.15 -22.83
CA GLU A 100 32.91 9.93 -22.32
C GLU A 100 34.21 9.39 -22.93
N VAL A 101 35.00 10.26 -23.57
CA VAL A 101 36.27 9.90 -24.21
C VAL A 101 37.31 10.96 -23.86
N GLY A 102 38.52 10.52 -23.51
CA GLY A 102 39.66 11.40 -23.25
C GLY A 102 40.13 11.37 -21.79
N LYS A 103 41.15 12.19 -21.50
CA LYS A 103 41.64 12.38 -20.13
C LYS A 103 40.67 13.29 -19.36
N ASN A 104 40.49 13.02 -18.08
CA ASN A 104 39.60 13.79 -17.17
C ASN A 104 38.12 13.80 -17.60
N SER A 105 37.67 12.80 -18.34
CA SER A 105 36.26 12.69 -18.76
C SER A 105 35.36 12.04 -17.70
N THR A 106 35.92 11.56 -16.59
CA THR A 106 35.18 10.85 -15.54
C THR A 106 34.07 11.74 -14.99
N PHE A 107 32.82 11.25 -15.05
CA PHE A 107 31.61 11.96 -14.60
C PHE A 107 31.19 13.15 -15.47
N GLN A 108 31.84 13.39 -16.62
CA GLN A 108 31.51 14.50 -17.51
C GLN A 108 30.01 14.51 -17.89
N THR A 109 29.39 13.35 -18.11
CA THR A 109 27.96 13.30 -18.45
C THR A 109 27.07 13.77 -17.28
N GLN A 110 27.48 13.51 -16.03
CA GLN A 110 26.74 13.99 -14.86
C GLN A 110 26.95 15.49 -14.65
N GLU A 111 28.17 15.97 -14.88
CA GLU A 111 28.47 17.40 -14.89
C GLU A 111 27.63 18.14 -15.93
N LEU A 112 27.63 17.66 -17.18
CA LEU A 112 26.84 18.23 -18.27
C LEU A 112 25.34 18.22 -17.95
N ARG A 113 24.84 17.15 -17.31
CA ARG A 113 23.43 17.06 -16.88
C ARG A 113 23.08 18.13 -15.85
N ALA A 114 23.95 18.37 -14.87
CA ALA A 114 23.77 19.45 -13.90
C ALA A 114 23.87 20.83 -14.56
N LYS A 115 24.85 21.02 -15.46
CA LYS A 115 25.07 22.27 -16.21
C LYS A 115 23.90 22.61 -17.12
N ALA A 116 23.30 21.63 -17.80
CA ALA A 116 22.21 21.82 -18.74
C ALA A 116 20.96 22.47 -18.12
N ALA A 117 20.76 22.35 -16.81
CA ALA A 117 19.65 22.98 -16.10
C ALA A 117 19.84 24.50 -15.92
N LYS A 118 21.08 24.99 -15.96
CA LYS A 118 21.46 26.38 -15.63
C LYS A 118 22.07 27.16 -16.79
N GLU A 119 22.90 26.51 -17.61
CA GLU A 119 23.73 27.15 -18.63
C GLU A 119 23.59 26.46 -19.98
N LYS A 120 23.93 27.16 -21.06
CA LYS A 120 24.01 26.58 -22.41
C LYS A 120 25.02 25.43 -22.44
N ILE A 121 24.62 24.31 -23.03
CA ILE A 121 25.50 23.21 -23.44
C ILE A 121 25.35 22.95 -24.94
N GLU A 122 26.30 22.22 -25.54
CA GLU A 122 26.22 21.89 -26.97
C GLU A 122 25.12 20.85 -27.25
N LEU A 123 24.56 20.85 -28.47
CA LEU A 123 23.48 19.92 -28.84
C LEU A 123 23.88 18.44 -28.70
N SER A 124 25.12 18.11 -29.06
CA SER A 124 25.66 16.76 -28.92
C SER A 124 25.85 16.35 -27.46
N GLU A 125 26.08 17.30 -26.55
CA GLU A 125 26.15 17.09 -25.10
C GLU A 125 24.75 16.90 -24.52
N LEU A 126 23.77 17.71 -24.97
CA LEU A 126 22.37 17.58 -24.60
C LEU A 126 21.82 16.20 -24.98
N ALA A 127 22.21 15.67 -26.14
CA ALA A 127 21.89 14.30 -26.53
C ALA A 127 22.38 13.26 -25.50
N ARG A 128 23.60 13.41 -24.95
CA ARG A 128 24.13 12.52 -23.90
C ARG A 128 23.32 12.62 -22.60
N VAL A 129 22.93 13.84 -22.21
CA VAL A 129 22.10 14.11 -21.04
C VAL A 129 20.73 13.42 -21.18
N LEU A 130 20.05 13.60 -22.32
CA LEU A 130 18.76 12.95 -22.60
C LEU A 130 18.87 11.42 -22.61
N LEU A 131 19.97 10.89 -23.14
CA LEU A 131 20.26 9.45 -23.13
C LEU A 131 20.52 8.91 -21.72
N LEU A 132 21.04 9.73 -20.80
CA LEU A 132 21.21 9.38 -19.40
C LEU A 132 19.85 9.34 -18.67
N ILE A 133 19.00 10.37 -18.86
CA ILE A 133 17.63 10.40 -18.32
C ILE A 133 16.81 9.22 -18.89
N ASN A 134 16.95 8.89 -20.17
CA ASN A 134 16.31 7.72 -20.78
C ASN A 134 16.67 6.39 -20.09
N LYS A 135 17.92 6.26 -19.64
CA LYS A 135 18.43 5.09 -18.89
C LYS A 135 17.94 5.10 -17.44
N LYS A 136 17.84 6.28 -16.83
CA LYS A 136 17.46 6.49 -15.42
C LYS A 136 16.27 7.46 -15.37
N ARG A 137 15.04 6.94 -15.47
CA ARG A 137 13.80 7.74 -15.62
C ARG A 137 12.86 7.73 -14.41
N GLY A 138 13.44 7.50 -13.24
CA GLY A 138 12.72 7.45 -11.95
C GLY A 138 11.71 6.30 -11.77
N TYR A 139 11.28 6.15 -10.53
CA TYR A 139 10.23 5.23 -10.11
C TYR A 139 8.85 5.88 -10.28
N LYS A 140 7.90 5.16 -10.88
CA LYS A 140 6.50 5.57 -10.97
C LYS A 140 5.65 4.55 -10.21
N SER A 141 5.03 4.99 -9.13
CA SER A 141 4.08 4.14 -8.41
C SER A 141 2.95 3.72 -9.35
N SER A 142 2.66 2.43 -9.38
CA SER A 142 1.49 1.88 -10.06
C SER A 142 0.48 1.32 -9.04
N ARG A 143 0.69 1.60 -7.75
CA ARG A 143 -0.13 1.09 -6.65
C ARG A 143 -1.43 1.88 -6.56
N LYS A 144 -2.49 1.16 -6.19
CA LYS A 144 -3.76 1.74 -5.72
C LYS A 144 -4.05 1.41 -4.25
N ALA A 145 -3.31 0.47 -3.64
CA ALA A 145 -3.49 0.01 -2.26
C ALA A 145 -2.22 0.30 -1.43
N LYS A 146 -2.40 0.58 -0.13
CA LYS A 146 -1.33 0.76 0.87
C LYS A 146 -0.92 -0.65 1.37
N ASN A 147 0.38 -0.97 1.30
CA ASN A 147 0.95 -2.17 1.91
C ASN A 147 2.02 -1.71 2.91
N ASP A 148 2.05 -2.32 4.10
CA ASP A 148 2.94 -1.88 5.19
C ASP A 148 4.43 -2.17 4.95
N GLU A 149 4.76 -3.22 4.18
CA GLU A 149 6.15 -3.69 3.97
C GLU A 149 7.06 -2.68 3.24
N ASP A 150 6.50 -1.77 2.43
CA ASP A 150 7.27 -0.82 1.62
C ASP A 150 7.30 0.62 2.17
N GLY A 151 6.65 0.84 3.33
CA GLY A 151 6.42 2.15 3.94
C GLY A 151 5.29 2.96 3.28
N GLN A 152 4.79 3.98 3.98
CA GLN A 152 3.73 4.85 3.46
C GLN A 152 4.28 5.95 2.55
N ILE A 153 3.50 6.32 1.52
CA ILE A 153 3.79 7.49 0.69
C ILE A 153 3.33 8.71 1.49
N VAL A 154 4.27 9.59 1.84
CA VAL A 154 3.97 10.87 2.48
C VAL A 154 3.70 11.89 1.38
N ASP A 155 2.42 12.13 1.07
CA ASP A 155 1.99 13.24 0.21
C ASP A 155 1.88 14.53 1.04
N GLY A 156 3.01 14.93 1.64
CA GLY A 156 3.07 15.95 2.69
C GLY A 156 3.82 17.20 2.29
N MET A 157 4.03 17.47 0.99
CA MET A 157 4.86 18.61 0.56
C MET A 157 4.35 19.95 1.09
N ALA A 158 3.03 20.15 1.14
CA ALA A 158 2.43 21.35 1.73
C ALA A 158 2.75 21.50 3.23
N VAL A 159 2.74 20.38 3.97
CA VAL A 159 3.10 20.35 5.39
C VAL A 159 4.58 20.64 5.57
N ALA A 160 5.45 19.99 4.80
CA ALA A 160 6.89 20.25 4.84
C ALA A 160 7.21 21.72 4.54
N LYS A 161 6.55 22.32 3.55
CA LYS A 161 6.71 23.75 3.21
C LYS A 161 6.38 24.62 4.42
N LYS A 162 5.26 24.35 5.08
CA LYS A 162 4.83 25.07 6.28
C LYS A 162 5.83 24.93 7.44
N LEU A 163 6.29 23.70 7.72
CA LEU A 163 7.31 23.45 8.76
C LEU A 163 8.58 24.27 8.51
N TYR A 164 9.02 24.34 7.26
CA TYR A 164 10.22 25.10 6.89
C TYR A 164 10.03 26.61 6.97
N GLU A 165 8.92 27.14 6.43
CA GLU A 165 8.63 28.58 6.42
C GLU A 165 8.39 29.15 7.81
N GLU A 166 7.74 28.39 8.69
CA GLU A 166 7.44 28.80 10.07
C GLU A 166 8.49 28.34 11.08
N ASN A 167 9.54 27.63 10.63
CA ASN A 167 10.59 27.02 11.44
C ASN A 167 10.05 26.21 12.63
N LEU A 168 9.06 25.36 12.34
CA LEU A 168 8.39 24.50 13.32
C LEU A 168 8.90 23.06 13.23
N THR A 169 9.03 22.40 14.37
CA THR A 169 9.21 20.95 14.42
C THR A 169 7.88 20.22 14.16
N PRO A 170 7.91 18.95 13.69
CA PRO A 170 6.72 18.12 13.57
C PRO A 170 5.90 18.03 14.86
N GLY A 171 6.56 17.98 16.02
CA GLY A 171 5.93 18.00 17.33
C GLY A 171 5.20 19.30 17.65
N GLU A 172 5.85 20.45 17.45
CA GLU A 172 5.23 21.77 17.64
C GLU A 172 4.04 21.98 16.72
N TYR A 173 4.21 21.67 15.43
CA TYR A 173 3.12 21.82 14.47
C TYR A 173 1.96 20.87 14.79
N SER A 174 2.25 19.63 15.16
CA SER A 174 1.21 18.69 15.60
C SER A 174 0.46 19.18 16.84
N TYR A 175 1.18 19.78 17.80
CA TYR A 175 0.57 20.36 18.99
C TYR A 175 -0.33 21.56 18.65
N GLN A 176 0.12 22.46 17.77
CA GLN A 176 -0.70 23.57 17.28
C GLN A 176 -1.99 23.09 16.60
N LEU A 177 -1.91 22.03 15.79
CA LEU A 177 -3.10 21.45 15.15
C LEU A 177 -4.06 20.88 16.20
N ILE A 178 -3.56 20.19 17.23
CA ILE A 178 -4.39 19.68 18.33
C ILE A 178 -5.07 20.83 19.08
N GLN A 179 -4.36 21.94 19.36
CA GLN A 179 -4.93 23.12 20.00
C GLN A 179 -6.02 23.80 19.15
N GLN A 180 -5.86 23.79 17.83
CA GLN A 180 -6.86 24.26 16.86
C GLN A 180 -8.05 23.30 16.73
N GLY A 181 -8.13 22.25 17.55
CA GLY A 181 -9.19 21.25 17.50
C GLY A 181 -9.07 20.26 16.34
N LYS A 182 -7.94 20.26 15.60
CA LYS A 182 -7.68 19.25 14.57
C LYS A 182 -7.21 17.96 15.21
N LYS A 183 -8.04 16.94 15.06
CA LYS A 183 -7.86 15.65 15.72
C LYS A 183 -6.98 14.68 14.92
N GLN A 184 -6.98 14.82 13.58
CA GLN A 184 -6.08 14.10 12.68
C GLN A 184 -4.81 14.90 12.42
N LEU A 185 -3.66 14.23 12.56
CA LEU A 185 -2.35 14.80 12.32
C LEU A 185 -1.82 14.36 10.95
N PRO A 186 -1.05 15.22 10.27
CA PRO A 186 -0.41 14.86 9.03
C PRO A 186 0.73 13.86 9.26
N ASP A 187 1.05 13.10 8.20
CA ASP A 187 2.27 12.31 8.16
C ASP A 187 3.48 13.21 7.85
N PHE A 188 4.62 12.90 8.46
CA PHE A 188 5.85 13.67 8.33
C PHE A 188 6.93 12.90 7.59
N TYR A 189 7.81 13.65 6.92
CA TYR A 189 9.00 13.10 6.30
C TYR A 189 9.97 12.58 7.37
N ARG A 190 10.72 11.51 7.06
CA ARG A 190 11.67 10.92 8.01
C ARG A 190 12.78 11.91 8.34
N SER A 191 13.21 12.71 7.36
CA SER A 191 14.18 13.77 7.56
C SER A 191 13.72 14.79 8.62
N ASP A 192 12.46 15.24 8.59
CA ASP A 192 11.92 16.18 9.59
C ASP A 192 11.90 15.58 10.99
N LEU A 193 11.45 14.33 11.11
CA LEU A 193 11.38 13.62 12.38
C LEU A 193 12.78 13.37 12.96
N GLN A 194 13.78 13.13 12.11
CA GLN A 194 15.17 12.98 12.54
C GLN A 194 15.74 14.32 13.00
N THR A 195 15.53 15.41 12.25
CA THR A 195 15.95 16.75 12.65
C THR A 195 15.34 17.16 13.99
N GLU A 196 14.06 16.86 14.21
CA GLU A 196 13.41 17.10 15.50
C GLU A 196 14.04 16.26 16.63
N PHE A 197 14.29 14.97 16.39
CA PHE A 197 14.99 14.13 17.36
C PHE A 197 16.34 14.74 17.76
N ASP A 198 17.10 15.18 16.77
CA ASP A 198 18.44 15.74 16.93
C ASP A 198 18.39 17.08 17.69
N GLN A 199 17.44 17.96 17.34
CA GLN A 199 17.23 19.23 18.04
C GLN A 199 16.87 19.01 19.52
N ILE A 200 15.96 18.07 19.81
CA ILE A 200 15.61 17.73 21.19
C ILE A 200 16.82 17.17 21.92
N TRP A 201 17.55 16.24 21.29
CA TRP A 201 18.75 15.63 21.87
C TRP A 201 19.81 16.67 22.22
N ASP A 202 20.16 17.53 21.27
CA ASP A 202 21.19 18.55 21.44
C ASP A 202 20.80 19.60 22.47
N PHE A 203 19.51 19.96 22.57
CA PHE A 203 19.03 20.87 23.59
C PHE A 203 19.10 20.24 24.99
N GLN A 204 18.59 19.03 25.18
CA GLN A 204 18.59 18.36 26.50
C GLN A 204 20.02 17.99 26.97
N LYS A 205 20.93 17.70 26.02
CA LYS A 205 22.35 17.45 26.31
C LYS A 205 23.05 18.62 27.00
N GLN A 206 22.61 19.86 26.80
CA GLN A 206 23.19 21.04 27.47
C GLN A 206 23.03 21.00 28.99
N PHE A 207 21.97 20.34 29.49
CA PHE A 207 21.64 20.28 30.91
C PHE A 207 22.18 19.01 31.58
N ASN A 208 22.28 17.90 30.85
CA ASN A 208 22.69 16.59 31.39
C ASN A 208 23.74 15.87 30.51
N PRO A 209 24.92 16.48 30.26
CA PRO A 209 25.91 15.96 29.30
C PRO A 209 26.47 14.58 29.67
N GLU A 210 26.45 14.20 30.95
CA GLU A 210 26.94 12.89 31.44
C GLU A 210 26.06 11.72 30.97
N ILE A 211 24.76 11.96 30.77
CA ILE A 211 23.79 10.94 30.34
C ILE A 211 23.67 10.92 28.82
N PHE A 212 23.65 12.08 28.17
CA PHE A 212 23.51 12.25 26.72
C PHE A 212 24.83 12.01 25.98
N THR A 213 25.29 10.76 26.03
CA THR A 213 26.50 10.30 25.35
C THR A 213 26.23 9.94 23.89
N ASN A 214 27.25 10.07 23.03
CA ASN A 214 27.15 9.66 21.62
C ASN A 214 26.84 8.16 21.48
N GLU A 215 27.27 7.34 22.45
CA GLU A 215 26.98 5.91 22.48
C GLU A 215 25.48 5.64 22.73
N LEU A 216 24.85 6.40 23.63
CA LEU A 216 23.41 6.29 23.86
C LEU A 216 22.62 6.78 22.64
N TYR A 217 23.05 7.87 22.00
CA TYR A 217 22.42 8.38 20.77
C TYR A 217 22.39 7.30 19.67
N GLU A 218 23.53 6.66 19.38
CA GLU A 218 23.59 5.59 18.37
C GLU A 218 22.78 4.36 18.78
N ARG A 219 22.69 4.05 20.08
CA ARG A 219 21.82 2.97 20.57
C ARG A 219 20.33 3.25 20.34
N LEU A 220 19.89 4.50 20.41
CA LEU A 220 18.48 4.86 20.22
C LEU A 220 18.08 4.92 18.75
N ARG A 221 19.05 5.07 17.84
CA ARG A 221 18.82 5.22 16.41
C ARG A 221 18.16 3.98 15.80
N GLY A 222 17.02 4.17 15.15
CA GLY A 222 16.30 3.09 14.44
C GLY A 222 15.68 2.02 15.34
N LYS A 223 15.52 2.29 16.64
CA LYS A 223 14.81 1.41 17.57
C LYS A 223 13.31 1.65 17.50
N ASN A 224 12.50 0.62 17.75
CA ASN A 224 11.05 0.75 17.86
C ASN A 224 10.61 1.29 19.22
N ARG A 225 9.31 1.55 19.36
CA ARG A 225 8.69 2.11 20.57
C ARG A 225 9.15 1.42 21.87
N ASN A 226 9.09 0.09 21.93
CA ASN A 226 9.40 -0.67 23.14
C ASN A 226 10.91 -0.77 23.38
N ALA A 227 11.69 -0.93 22.32
CA ALA A 227 13.14 -0.98 22.44
C ALA A 227 13.72 0.37 22.90
N THR A 228 13.16 1.49 22.42
CA THR A 228 13.58 2.84 22.83
C THR A 228 13.43 3.04 24.34
N TRP A 229 12.28 2.62 24.91
CA TRP A 229 12.06 2.68 26.35
C TRP A 229 13.11 1.88 27.13
N LYS A 230 13.38 0.65 26.68
CA LYS A 230 14.31 -0.26 27.35
C LYS A 230 15.76 0.25 27.34
N GLU A 231 16.18 0.91 26.26
CA GLU A 231 17.51 1.52 26.17
C GLU A 231 17.63 2.75 27.09
N LEU A 232 16.53 3.45 27.36
CA LEU A 232 16.47 4.62 28.25
C LEU A 232 16.24 4.26 29.72
N GLU A 233 15.67 3.09 30.02
CA GLU A 233 15.29 2.65 31.37
C GLU A 233 16.44 2.78 32.38
N ILE A 234 17.62 2.27 32.02
CA ILE A 234 18.81 2.32 32.90
C ILE A 234 19.42 3.73 32.94
N PRO A 235 19.76 4.38 31.79
CA PRO A 235 20.37 5.71 31.82
C PRO A 235 19.52 6.78 32.49
N PHE A 236 18.18 6.71 32.34
CA PHE A 236 17.25 7.70 32.89
C PHE A 236 16.66 7.30 34.24
N SER A 237 16.96 6.08 34.73
CA SER A 237 16.37 5.54 35.97
C SER A 237 14.84 5.61 35.98
N LEU A 238 14.21 5.11 34.92
CA LEU A 238 12.76 5.22 34.72
C LEU A 238 11.98 4.32 35.71
N VAL A 239 10.95 4.89 36.32
CA VAL A 239 9.98 4.24 37.22
C VAL A 239 8.63 4.05 36.51
N GLY A 240 8.34 4.86 35.49
CA GLY A 240 7.14 4.80 34.66
C GLY A 240 5.99 5.67 35.19
N ILE A 241 5.61 6.70 34.43
CA ILE A 241 4.46 7.56 34.75
C ILE A 241 3.15 6.99 34.17
N LYS A 242 2.10 6.91 35.00
CA LYS A 242 0.73 6.62 34.53
C LYS A 242 0.05 7.91 34.08
N GLN A 243 -0.13 8.09 32.77
CA GLN A 243 -0.94 9.18 32.23
C GLN A 243 -2.41 9.02 32.63
N THR A 244 -3.00 10.05 33.23
CA THR A 244 -4.42 10.14 33.62
C THR A 244 -5.21 10.94 32.58
N GLY A 245 -6.51 10.65 32.41
CA GLY A 245 -7.37 11.38 31.49
C GLY A 245 -7.83 10.61 30.25
N THR A 246 -8.55 11.29 29.36
CA THR A 246 -9.08 10.74 28.10
C THR A 246 -7.97 10.47 27.08
N MET A 247 -8.22 9.63 26.07
CA MET A 247 -7.21 9.33 25.03
C MET A 247 -6.71 10.59 24.31
N GLN A 248 -7.56 11.59 24.14
CA GLN A 248 -7.23 12.88 23.52
C GLN A 248 -6.34 13.72 24.42
N GLU A 249 -6.65 13.79 25.72
CA GLU A 249 -5.82 14.50 26.70
C GLU A 249 -4.41 13.91 26.75
N LYS A 250 -4.29 12.57 26.76
CA LYS A 250 -2.99 11.89 26.69
C LYS A 250 -2.24 12.18 25.40
N LYS A 251 -2.94 12.26 24.27
CA LYS A 251 -2.33 12.61 22.97
C LYS A 251 -1.85 14.05 22.99
N ALA A 252 -2.67 14.99 23.46
CA ALA A 252 -2.33 16.39 23.59
C ALA A 252 -1.12 16.59 24.52
N GLU A 253 -1.10 15.91 25.66
CA GLU A 253 0.00 15.94 26.64
C GLU A 253 1.32 15.45 26.03
N LYS A 254 1.30 14.33 25.29
CA LYS A 254 2.51 13.82 24.60
C LYS A 254 3.07 14.82 23.58
N TYR A 255 2.20 15.42 22.76
CA TYR A 255 2.62 16.40 21.77
C TYR A 255 3.02 17.73 22.41
N PHE A 256 2.42 18.09 23.54
CA PHE A 256 2.88 19.21 24.36
C PHE A 256 4.30 18.99 24.85
N TRP A 257 4.61 17.85 25.48
CA TRP A 257 5.98 17.52 25.90
C TRP A 257 6.94 17.52 24.72
N ARG A 258 6.55 16.90 23.59
CA ARG A 258 7.37 16.90 22.37
C ARG A 258 7.66 18.32 21.86
N SER A 259 6.69 19.24 21.94
CA SER A 259 6.88 20.64 21.55
C SER A 259 7.74 21.44 22.53
N GLU A 260 7.64 21.16 23.84
CA GLU A 260 8.42 21.86 24.88
C GLU A 260 9.85 21.31 24.98
N ALA A 261 10.11 20.07 24.57
CA ALA A 261 11.41 19.41 24.63
C ALA A 261 12.52 20.14 23.85
N VAL A 262 12.14 20.97 22.88
CA VAL A 262 13.05 21.81 22.08
C VAL A 262 13.40 23.13 22.79
N LYS A 263 12.62 23.54 23.80
CA LYS A 263 12.68 24.87 24.42
C LYS A 263 13.00 24.85 25.92
N LYS A 264 12.65 23.77 26.61
CA LYS A 264 12.78 23.66 28.08
C LYS A 264 13.34 22.31 28.47
N GLN A 265 14.07 22.28 29.58
CA GLN A 265 14.51 21.04 30.21
C GLN A 265 13.27 20.27 30.69
N LEU A 266 13.14 19.02 30.26
CA LEU A 266 12.06 18.13 30.69
C LEU A 266 12.58 17.12 31.70
N ASP A 267 11.66 16.55 32.48
CA ASP A 267 11.95 15.37 33.29
C ASP A 267 12.22 14.15 32.39
N PHE A 268 13.04 13.22 32.90
CA PHE A 268 13.50 12.07 32.12
C PHE A 268 12.37 11.13 31.68
N GLU A 269 11.29 11.04 32.43
CA GLU A 269 10.13 10.21 32.09
C GLU A 269 9.37 10.78 30.88
N SER A 270 9.02 12.06 30.93
CA SER A 270 8.39 12.77 29.82
C SER A 270 9.28 12.71 28.57
N LEU A 271 10.59 12.88 28.74
CA LEU A 271 11.54 12.83 27.63
C LEU A 271 11.67 11.42 27.02
N ALA A 272 11.63 10.36 27.84
CA ALA A 272 11.61 8.99 27.34
C ALA A 272 10.36 8.71 26.49
N ILE A 273 9.20 9.24 26.88
CA ILE A 273 7.96 9.16 26.11
C ILE A 273 8.10 9.91 24.78
N VAL A 274 8.70 11.10 24.78
CA VAL A 274 8.95 11.89 23.56
C VAL A 274 9.83 11.12 22.57
N PHE A 275 10.99 10.60 23.01
CA PHE A 275 11.87 9.81 22.13
C PHE A 275 11.19 8.52 21.65
N GLN A 276 10.41 7.86 22.50
CA GLN A 276 9.63 6.68 22.15
C GLN A 276 8.64 6.95 21.00
N GLU A 277 7.91 8.07 21.05
CA GLU A 277 6.94 8.43 20.00
C GLU A 277 7.63 8.88 18.71
N ILE A 278 8.71 9.68 18.78
CA ILE A 278 9.49 10.08 17.59
C ILE A 278 10.08 8.85 16.89
N ASN A 279 10.70 7.94 17.64
CA ASN A 279 11.24 6.70 17.09
C ASN A 279 10.15 5.80 16.50
N SER A 280 8.96 5.75 17.11
CA SER A 280 7.81 5.05 16.52
C SER A 280 7.44 5.64 15.15
N ASN A 281 7.37 6.97 15.02
CA ASN A 281 7.11 7.66 13.76
C ASN A 281 8.23 7.45 12.72
N LEU A 282 9.50 7.44 13.16
CA LEU A 282 10.66 7.16 12.30
C LEU A 282 10.63 5.73 11.74
N ASN A 283 10.21 4.74 12.52
CA ASN A 283 10.09 3.37 12.02
C ASN A 283 8.98 3.23 10.98
N ASN A 284 7.82 3.86 11.20
CA ASN A 284 6.71 3.83 10.26
C ASN A 284 7.07 4.50 8.91
N SER A 285 7.96 5.49 8.93
CA SER A 285 8.46 6.20 7.74
C SER A 285 9.74 5.61 7.13
N SER A 286 10.32 4.57 7.73
CA SER A 286 11.64 4.01 7.35
C SER A 286 11.66 3.19 6.05
N GLY A 287 10.52 3.02 5.39
CA GLY A 287 10.38 2.23 4.18
C GLY A 287 11.06 2.85 2.95
N TYR A 288 11.21 2.02 1.91
CA TYR A 288 11.80 2.41 0.63
C TYR A 288 11.12 3.65 0.01
N LEU A 289 9.80 3.78 0.17
CA LEU A 289 9.04 4.91 -0.36
C LEU A 289 9.28 6.21 0.43
N GLY A 290 9.43 6.12 1.75
CA GLY A 290 9.78 7.27 2.60
C GLY A 290 11.11 7.89 2.17
N ALA A 291 12.13 7.04 1.96
CA ALA A 291 13.44 7.49 1.51
C ALA A 291 13.45 8.09 0.09
N ILE A 292 12.51 7.74 -0.79
CA ILE A 292 12.35 8.42 -2.09
C ILE A 292 11.69 9.79 -1.86
N SER A 293 10.65 9.85 -1.03
CA SER A 293 9.96 11.09 -0.66
C SER A 293 10.90 12.13 -0.05
N ASP A 294 11.77 11.73 0.89
CA ASP A 294 12.75 12.62 1.51
C ASP A 294 13.69 13.24 0.48
N ARG A 295 14.17 12.46 -0.51
CA ARG A 295 15.02 13.00 -1.57
C ARG A 295 14.28 14.01 -2.44
N SER A 296 13.03 13.72 -2.82
CA SER A 296 12.21 14.65 -3.60
C SER A 296 11.97 15.96 -2.84
N LYS A 297 11.79 15.87 -1.52
CA LYS A 297 11.72 17.02 -0.62
C LYS A 297 13.03 17.83 -0.63
N GLU A 298 14.17 17.16 -0.45
CA GLU A 298 15.48 17.80 -0.46
C GLU A 298 15.76 18.55 -1.77
N LEU A 299 15.42 17.93 -2.92
CA LEU A 299 15.51 18.57 -4.24
C LEU A 299 14.67 19.85 -4.32
N TYR A 300 13.44 19.81 -3.82
CA TYR A 300 12.51 20.94 -3.84
C TYR A 300 13.04 22.11 -2.99
N PHE A 301 13.40 21.87 -1.72
CA PHE A 301 13.86 22.94 -0.82
C PHE A 301 15.18 23.58 -1.27
N ASN A 302 16.08 22.79 -1.85
CA ASN A 302 17.34 23.29 -2.36
C ASN A 302 17.22 23.89 -3.77
N ASN A 303 16.04 23.86 -4.40
CA ASN A 303 15.82 24.25 -5.80
C ASN A 303 16.81 23.58 -6.76
N GLN A 304 17.04 22.28 -6.56
CA GLN A 304 17.99 21.48 -7.34
C GLN A 304 17.28 20.43 -8.17
N THR A 305 17.79 20.19 -9.37
CA THR A 305 17.42 19.03 -10.19
C THR A 305 18.12 17.76 -9.71
N VAL A 306 17.61 16.59 -10.13
CA VAL A 306 18.23 15.29 -9.83
C VAL A 306 19.69 15.24 -10.30
N GLY A 307 20.00 15.82 -11.47
CA GLY A 307 21.34 15.91 -12.01
C GLY A 307 22.30 16.72 -11.13
N GLU A 308 21.85 17.91 -10.71
CA GLU A 308 22.63 18.79 -9.83
C GLU A 308 22.92 18.13 -8.48
N TYR A 309 21.91 17.50 -7.87
CA TYR A 309 22.05 16.79 -6.61
C TYR A 309 23.07 15.65 -6.69
N LEU A 310 22.96 14.79 -7.71
CA LEU A 310 23.88 13.67 -7.89
C LEU A 310 25.30 14.12 -8.23
N PHE A 311 25.45 15.22 -8.97
CA PHE A 311 26.76 15.77 -9.28
C PHE A 311 27.38 16.49 -8.07
N GLY A 312 26.58 17.16 -7.24
CA GLY A 312 27.03 17.75 -5.98
C GLY A 312 27.73 16.72 -5.07
N GLN A 313 27.10 15.55 -4.90
CA GLN A 313 27.70 14.44 -4.14
C GLN A 313 29.05 13.96 -4.72
N LEU A 314 29.21 13.98 -6.05
CA LEU A 314 30.46 13.60 -6.70
C LEU A 314 31.55 14.67 -6.56
N LYS A 315 31.17 15.95 -6.49
CA LYS A 315 32.10 17.04 -6.20
C LYS A 315 32.66 16.94 -4.79
N GLU A 316 31.81 16.62 -3.82
CA GLU A 316 32.23 16.42 -2.43
C GLU A 316 33.09 15.16 -2.28
N ASN A 317 32.65 14.05 -2.87
CA ASN A 317 33.40 12.80 -2.83
C ASN A 317 33.23 12.02 -4.16
N PRO A 318 34.27 11.93 -4.99
CA PRO A 318 34.25 11.19 -6.26
C PRO A 318 33.95 9.69 -6.12
N HIS A 319 34.13 9.11 -4.92
CA HIS A 319 33.85 7.70 -4.64
C HIS A 319 32.40 7.44 -4.21
N THR A 320 31.55 8.47 -4.17
CA THR A 320 30.16 8.34 -3.75
C THR A 320 29.38 7.40 -4.68
N LYS A 321 28.66 6.45 -4.08
CA LYS A 321 27.85 5.48 -4.82
C LYS A 321 26.50 6.10 -5.20
N LEU A 322 26.36 6.48 -6.46
CA LEU A 322 25.07 6.94 -7.02
C LEU A 322 24.09 5.78 -7.34
N LYS A 323 24.57 4.52 -7.31
CA LYS A 323 23.71 3.35 -7.54
C LYS A 323 22.80 3.11 -6.33
N ASN A 324 21.53 2.78 -6.58
CA ASN A 324 20.46 2.56 -5.59
C ASN A 324 19.90 3.83 -4.92
N GLN A 325 20.33 5.02 -5.35
CA GLN A 325 19.63 6.26 -5.05
C GLN A 325 18.47 6.41 -6.04
N VAL A 326 17.23 6.23 -5.56
CA VAL A 326 16.03 6.22 -6.42
C VAL A 326 15.25 7.51 -6.23
N PHE A 327 14.77 8.09 -7.32
CA PHE A 327 13.93 9.29 -7.30
C PHE A 327 12.59 8.98 -7.93
N TYR A 328 11.58 9.79 -7.64
CA TYR A 328 10.30 9.68 -8.32
C TYR A 328 10.45 10.04 -9.79
N ARG A 329 9.55 9.52 -10.63
CA ARG A 329 9.49 9.90 -12.03
C ARG A 329 9.16 11.38 -12.20
N GLN A 330 8.43 11.97 -11.26
CA GLN A 330 8.12 13.39 -11.27
C GLN A 330 9.39 14.23 -11.18
N ASP A 331 10.30 13.93 -10.25
CA ASP A 331 11.59 14.65 -10.13
C ASP A 331 12.41 14.65 -11.44
N TYR A 332 12.39 13.53 -12.18
CA TYR A 332 13.04 13.44 -13.50
C TYR A 332 12.28 14.20 -14.61
N LEU A 333 10.95 14.30 -14.51
CA LEU A 333 10.14 15.12 -15.40
C LEU A 333 10.44 16.60 -15.15
N ASP A 334 10.49 17.03 -13.89
CA ASP A 334 10.78 18.41 -13.50
C ASP A 334 12.20 18.81 -13.94
N GLU A 335 13.19 17.91 -13.75
CA GLU A 335 14.52 18.09 -14.31
C GLU A 335 14.50 18.21 -15.84
N PHE A 336 13.76 17.33 -16.53
CA PHE A 336 13.66 17.37 -17.99
C PHE A 336 13.06 18.69 -18.48
N GLU A 337 11.97 19.16 -17.85
CA GLU A 337 11.37 20.46 -18.17
C GLU A 337 12.36 21.59 -17.93
N LYS A 338 13.06 21.60 -16.79
CA LYS A 338 14.05 22.62 -16.47
C LYS A 338 15.18 22.67 -17.50
N ILE A 339 15.71 21.52 -17.88
CA ILE A 339 16.73 21.42 -18.92
C ILE A 339 16.17 21.91 -20.26
N TRP A 340 14.96 21.49 -20.63
CA TRP A 340 14.37 21.87 -21.91
C TRP A 340 14.13 23.38 -22.00
N GLU A 341 13.54 23.97 -20.96
CA GLU A 341 13.28 25.41 -20.88
C GLU A 341 14.55 26.26 -20.88
N THR A 342 15.63 25.78 -20.25
CA THR A 342 16.92 26.48 -20.28
C THR A 342 17.57 26.36 -21.66
N GLN A 343 17.61 25.16 -22.25
CA GLN A 343 18.29 24.94 -23.53
C GLN A 343 17.55 25.52 -24.73
N SER A 344 16.21 25.55 -24.71
CA SER A 344 15.41 26.10 -25.83
C SER A 344 15.62 27.60 -26.06
N LYS A 345 16.12 28.32 -25.05
CA LYS A 345 16.53 29.73 -25.18
C LYS A 345 17.76 29.91 -26.07
N TYR A 346 18.58 28.87 -26.20
CA TYR A 346 19.86 28.92 -26.91
C TYR A 346 19.84 28.13 -28.23
N HIS A 347 18.92 27.17 -28.36
CA HIS A 347 18.84 26.24 -29.49
C HIS A 347 17.43 26.24 -30.07
N ASN A 348 17.31 26.68 -31.33
CA ASN A 348 16.03 26.83 -32.02
C ASN A 348 15.41 25.49 -32.44
N GLU A 349 16.22 24.43 -32.48
CA GLU A 349 15.81 23.06 -32.79
C GLU A 349 14.87 22.46 -31.72
N LEU A 350 14.86 23.03 -30.51
CA LEU A 350 14.08 22.52 -29.36
C LEU A 350 12.64 23.06 -29.36
N THR A 351 11.83 22.57 -30.30
CA THR A 351 10.41 22.95 -30.42
C THR A 351 9.52 22.30 -29.37
N LYS A 352 8.30 22.82 -29.21
CA LYS A 352 7.30 22.26 -28.29
C LYS A 352 6.86 20.86 -28.71
N GLU A 353 6.66 20.65 -30.00
CA GLU A 353 6.26 19.36 -30.57
C GLU A 353 7.33 18.30 -30.30
N LEU A 354 8.60 18.68 -30.48
CA LEU A 354 9.73 17.78 -30.19
C LEU A 354 9.83 17.47 -28.70
N LYS A 355 9.55 18.45 -27.83
CA LYS A 355 9.48 18.24 -26.37
C LYS A 355 8.48 17.15 -26.02
N GLU A 356 7.26 17.25 -26.54
CA GLU A 356 6.18 16.30 -26.26
C GLU A 356 6.52 14.90 -26.78
N GLU A 357 7.10 14.80 -27.98
CA GLU A 357 7.57 13.52 -28.53
C GLU A 357 8.64 12.89 -27.61
N ILE A 358 9.73 13.61 -27.31
CA ILE A 358 10.83 13.10 -26.51
C ILE A 358 10.37 12.76 -25.08
N ARG A 359 9.60 13.64 -24.45
CA ARG A 359 9.15 13.48 -23.05
C ARG A 359 8.12 12.36 -22.93
N ASP A 360 7.00 12.47 -23.62
CA ASP A 360 5.80 11.69 -23.33
C ASP A 360 5.75 10.37 -24.10
N ILE A 361 6.30 10.36 -25.31
CA ILE A 361 6.27 9.19 -26.19
C ILE A 361 7.54 8.35 -26.03
N VAL A 362 8.71 8.98 -25.88
CA VAL A 362 10.00 8.26 -25.86
C VAL A 362 10.51 7.96 -24.46
N ILE A 363 10.78 8.97 -23.63
CA ILE A 363 11.49 8.80 -22.35
C ILE A 363 10.56 8.27 -21.27
N PHE A 364 9.45 8.96 -21.00
CA PHE A 364 8.59 8.69 -19.85
C PHE A 364 7.40 7.79 -20.14
N TYR A 365 7.18 7.43 -21.41
CA TYR A 365 6.15 6.46 -21.80
C TYR A 365 6.30 5.12 -21.04
N GLN A 366 5.17 4.66 -20.49
CA GLN A 366 5.04 3.35 -19.86
C GLN A 366 3.78 2.66 -20.37
N ARG A 367 3.94 1.45 -20.92
CA ARG A 367 2.81 0.61 -21.32
C ARG A 367 1.92 0.33 -20.11
N LYS A 368 0.60 0.44 -20.31
CA LYS A 368 -0.41 0.07 -19.32
C LYS A 368 -0.23 -1.40 -18.89
N LEU A 369 -0.61 -1.70 -17.65
CA LEU A 369 -0.64 -3.07 -17.16
C LEU A 369 -1.59 -3.91 -18.03
N LYS A 370 -1.21 -5.17 -18.29
CA LYS A 370 -2.05 -6.07 -19.08
C LYS A 370 -3.30 -6.42 -18.28
N SER A 371 -4.46 -6.36 -18.93
CA SER A 371 -5.70 -6.88 -18.36
C SER A 371 -5.53 -8.37 -18.02
N GLN A 372 -5.98 -8.76 -16.83
CA GLN A 372 -6.03 -10.14 -16.37
C GLN A 372 -7.46 -10.70 -16.37
N LYS A 373 -8.39 -10.08 -17.12
CA LYS A 373 -9.80 -10.52 -17.20
C LYS A 373 -9.95 -11.99 -17.59
N GLY A 374 -9.02 -12.53 -18.37
CA GLY A 374 -8.99 -13.95 -18.75
C GLY A 374 -8.67 -14.92 -17.61
N LEU A 375 -8.06 -14.44 -16.52
CA LEU A 375 -7.76 -15.23 -15.32
C LEU A 375 -8.94 -15.27 -14.32
N ILE A 376 -9.99 -14.47 -14.55
CA ILE A 376 -11.19 -14.49 -13.72
C ILE A 376 -11.94 -15.80 -14.00
N SER A 377 -12.29 -16.52 -12.95
CA SER A 377 -13.06 -17.77 -13.04
C SER A 377 -14.41 -17.56 -13.71
N ILE A 378 -14.92 -18.63 -14.32
CA ILE A 378 -16.27 -18.68 -14.89
C ILE A 378 -17.22 -19.15 -13.78
N CYS A 379 -18.46 -18.65 -13.78
CA CYS A 379 -19.51 -19.09 -12.87
C CYS A 379 -19.73 -20.61 -13.02
N GLU A 380 -19.83 -21.32 -11.89
CA GLU A 380 -20.02 -22.78 -11.86
C GLU A 380 -21.41 -23.19 -12.35
N PHE A 381 -22.43 -22.34 -12.15
CA PHE A 381 -23.81 -22.60 -12.56
C PHE A 381 -24.11 -22.14 -13.99
N GLU A 382 -23.41 -21.10 -14.47
CA GLU A 382 -23.67 -20.49 -15.78
C GLU A 382 -22.49 -20.66 -16.74
N ASN A 383 -22.20 -21.92 -17.06
CA ASN A 383 -21.19 -22.27 -18.05
C ASN A 383 -21.67 -23.38 -18.99
N ARG A 384 -20.98 -23.49 -20.13
CA ARG A 384 -21.18 -24.55 -21.12
C ARG A 384 -19.84 -24.96 -21.73
N GLU A 385 -19.73 -26.23 -22.11
CA GLU A 385 -18.60 -26.72 -22.91
C GLU A 385 -18.89 -26.47 -24.39
N ILE A 386 -17.93 -25.87 -25.09
CA ILE A 386 -17.95 -25.77 -26.55
C ILE A 386 -16.71 -26.43 -27.13
N ASP A 387 -16.88 -27.10 -28.26
CA ASP A 387 -15.77 -27.65 -29.03
C ASP A 387 -15.16 -26.56 -29.92
N ILE A 388 -13.88 -26.29 -29.72
CA ILE A 388 -13.12 -25.33 -30.51
C ILE A 388 -12.04 -26.07 -31.27
N THR A 389 -12.00 -25.86 -32.58
CA THR A 389 -10.91 -26.37 -33.43
C THR A 389 -9.78 -25.35 -33.43
N GLU A 390 -8.71 -25.63 -32.67
CA GLU A 390 -7.47 -24.85 -32.71
C GLU A 390 -6.36 -25.73 -33.29
N SER A 391 -5.72 -25.25 -34.37
CA SER A 391 -4.58 -25.95 -35.02
C SER A 391 -4.89 -27.40 -35.44
N GLY A 392 -6.09 -27.64 -35.98
CA GLY A 392 -6.51 -28.96 -36.49
C GLY A 392 -6.86 -30.00 -35.42
N LYS A 393 -6.94 -29.61 -34.13
CA LYS A 393 -7.39 -30.48 -33.03
C LYS A 393 -8.61 -29.88 -32.34
N THR A 394 -9.66 -30.69 -32.17
CA THR A 394 -10.85 -30.32 -31.39
C THR A 394 -10.52 -30.34 -29.91
N LYS A 395 -10.72 -29.22 -29.22
CA LYS A 395 -10.58 -29.09 -27.76
C LYS A 395 -11.88 -28.59 -27.15
N LYS A 396 -12.31 -29.25 -26.09
CA LYS A 396 -13.39 -28.75 -25.22
C LYS A 396 -12.91 -27.54 -24.45
N LYS A 397 -13.66 -26.45 -24.51
CA LYS A 397 -13.42 -25.23 -23.73
C LYS A 397 -14.69 -24.81 -23.02
N THR A 398 -14.58 -24.61 -21.71
CA THR A 398 -15.64 -24.02 -20.91
C THR A 398 -15.76 -22.52 -21.21
N VAL A 399 -16.96 -22.10 -21.59
CA VAL A 399 -17.33 -20.69 -21.77
C VAL A 399 -18.56 -20.38 -20.92
N GLY A 400 -18.66 -19.16 -20.41
CA GLY A 400 -19.75 -18.78 -19.53
C GLY A 400 -19.54 -17.38 -18.95
N LEU A 401 -20.45 -16.97 -18.06
CA LEU A 401 -20.34 -15.70 -17.37
C LEU A 401 -19.17 -15.72 -16.38
N LYS A 402 -18.56 -14.57 -16.14
CA LYS A 402 -17.49 -14.43 -15.15
C LYS A 402 -18.09 -14.29 -13.75
N VAL A 403 -17.39 -14.81 -12.74
CA VAL A 403 -17.80 -14.67 -11.35
C VAL A 403 -17.94 -13.20 -10.94
N ALA A 404 -18.92 -12.91 -10.08
CA ALA A 404 -19.16 -11.57 -9.58
C ALA A 404 -17.94 -11.04 -8.79
N PRO A 405 -17.56 -9.76 -8.97
CA PRO A 405 -16.53 -9.14 -8.14
C PRO A 405 -16.93 -9.12 -6.67
N LYS A 406 -15.98 -9.39 -5.76
CA LYS A 406 -16.27 -9.35 -4.32
C LYS A 406 -16.84 -8.01 -3.84
N SER A 407 -16.45 -6.89 -4.46
CA SER A 407 -16.94 -5.56 -4.08
C SER A 407 -18.29 -5.19 -4.72
N SER A 408 -18.86 -6.05 -5.58
CA SER A 408 -20.17 -5.81 -6.19
C SER A 408 -21.26 -5.74 -5.11
N PRO A 409 -22.19 -4.77 -5.16
CA PRO A 409 -23.32 -4.71 -4.23
C PRO A 409 -24.12 -6.01 -4.19
N LEU A 410 -24.42 -6.61 -5.36
CA LEU A 410 -25.11 -7.89 -5.47
C LEU A 410 -24.39 -9.02 -4.73
N PHE A 411 -23.07 -9.11 -4.88
CA PHE A 411 -22.28 -10.13 -4.17
C PHE A 411 -22.26 -9.89 -2.65
N GLN A 412 -22.19 -8.63 -2.22
CA GLN A 412 -22.21 -8.30 -0.79
C GLN A 412 -23.56 -8.65 -0.16
N GLU A 413 -24.68 -8.31 -0.81
CA GLU A 413 -26.03 -8.68 -0.35
C GLU A 413 -26.21 -10.19 -0.31
N PHE A 414 -25.89 -10.90 -1.40
CA PHE A 414 -25.96 -12.36 -1.46
C PHE A 414 -25.17 -13.02 -0.31
N LYS A 415 -23.94 -12.56 -0.07
CA LYS A 415 -23.08 -13.06 0.99
C LYS A 415 -23.72 -12.88 2.37
N ILE A 416 -24.27 -11.70 2.65
CA ILE A 416 -24.94 -11.42 3.93
C ILE A 416 -26.13 -12.38 4.09
N TRP A 417 -27.02 -12.46 3.11
CA TRP A 417 -28.19 -13.34 3.18
C TRP A 417 -27.82 -14.82 3.32
N GLN A 418 -26.75 -15.26 2.68
CA GLN A 418 -26.22 -16.61 2.86
C GLN A 418 -25.78 -16.85 4.32
N VAL A 419 -25.11 -15.87 4.95
CA VAL A 419 -24.70 -15.97 6.37
C VAL A 419 -25.91 -15.95 7.30
N LEU A 420 -26.87 -15.03 7.08
CA LEU A 420 -28.08 -14.90 7.90
C LEU A 420 -28.98 -16.13 7.82
N ASN A 421 -29.06 -16.78 6.66
CA ASN A 421 -29.83 -18.02 6.52
C ASN A 421 -29.19 -19.22 7.23
N ASN A 422 -27.87 -19.17 7.44
CA ASN A 422 -27.14 -20.19 8.20
C ASN A 422 -26.95 -19.81 9.68
N LEU A 423 -27.38 -18.60 10.10
CA LEU A 423 -27.23 -18.11 11.46
C LEU A 423 -28.20 -18.86 12.39
N GLN A 424 -27.68 -19.34 13.50
CA GLN A 424 -28.44 -20.10 14.50
C GLN A 424 -28.09 -19.59 15.90
N PHE A 425 -29.12 -19.47 16.74
CA PHE A 425 -28.97 -19.20 18.16
C PHE A 425 -29.16 -20.50 18.93
N GLN A 426 -28.20 -20.85 19.77
CA GLN A 426 -28.25 -22.02 20.63
C GLN A 426 -28.27 -21.58 22.10
N ASN A 427 -29.21 -22.11 22.88
CA ASN A 427 -29.22 -21.92 24.32
C ASN A 427 -28.06 -22.72 24.97
N ILE A 428 -27.38 -22.12 25.94
CA ILE A 428 -26.18 -22.72 26.56
C ILE A 428 -26.53 -23.92 27.44
N GLU A 429 -27.66 -23.88 28.14
CA GLU A 429 -28.08 -24.91 29.10
C GLU A 429 -28.92 -25.99 28.42
N SER A 430 -29.98 -25.62 27.71
CA SER A 430 -30.91 -26.58 27.08
C SER A 430 -30.39 -27.16 25.77
N LYS A 431 -29.35 -26.55 25.18
CA LYS A 431 -28.82 -26.84 23.83
C LYS A 431 -29.85 -26.69 22.71
N GLU A 432 -31.02 -26.12 23.00
CA GLU A 432 -32.08 -25.87 22.04
C GLU A 432 -31.63 -24.85 21.00
N ILE A 433 -31.99 -25.08 19.74
CA ILE A 433 -31.65 -24.21 18.61
C ILE A 433 -32.91 -23.46 18.22
N PHE A 434 -32.84 -22.13 18.27
CA PHE A 434 -33.95 -21.27 17.86
C PHE A 434 -33.75 -20.81 16.40
N PRO A 435 -34.69 -21.10 15.49
CA PRO A 435 -34.64 -20.60 14.13
C PRO A 435 -34.98 -19.10 14.09
N ILE A 436 -34.25 -18.35 13.27
CA ILE A 436 -34.44 -16.89 13.13
C ILE A 436 -35.54 -16.64 12.10
N ASP A 437 -36.55 -15.86 12.48
CA ASP A 437 -37.59 -15.41 11.57
C ASP A 437 -37.05 -14.40 10.54
N LEU A 438 -37.90 -14.02 9.58
CA LEU A 438 -37.50 -13.12 8.51
C LEU A 438 -37.27 -11.68 9.03
N ASP A 439 -38.04 -11.24 10.02
CA ASP A 439 -37.99 -9.88 10.55
C ASP A 439 -36.69 -9.61 11.33
N PHE A 440 -36.23 -10.58 12.11
CA PHE A 440 -34.94 -10.55 12.77
C PHE A 440 -33.79 -10.59 11.74
N LYS A 441 -33.90 -11.42 10.69
CA LYS A 441 -32.91 -11.43 9.61
C LYS A 441 -32.83 -10.07 8.92
N GLN A 442 -33.97 -9.45 8.62
CA GLN A 442 -34.01 -8.12 8.00
C GLN A 442 -33.39 -7.05 8.90
N SER A 443 -33.67 -7.09 10.20
CA SER A 443 -33.09 -6.17 11.19
C SER A 443 -31.57 -6.28 11.24
N ILE A 444 -31.03 -7.51 11.26
CA ILE A 444 -29.59 -7.74 11.23
C ILE A 444 -29.02 -7.30 9.87
N PHE A 445 -29.69 -7.61 8.76
CA PHE A 445 -29.29 -7.21 7.41
C PHE A 445 -29.11 -5.69 7.31
N ASN A 446 -30.10 -4.90 7.75
CA ASN A 446 -30.05 -3.44 7.69
C ASN A 446 -28.80 -2.90 8.40
N GLU A 447 -28.45 -3.46 9.55
CA GLU A 447 -27.26 -3.07 10.31
C GLU A 447 -25.96 -3.47 9.60
N VAL A 448 -25.77 -4.74 9.25
CA VAL A 448 -24.51 -5.22 8.63
C VAL A 448 -24.31 -4.69 7.21
N ASN A 449 -25.38 -4.30 6.51
CA ASN A 449 -25.31 -3.73 5.17
C ASN A 449 -24.74 -2.30 5.15
N ILE A 450 -24.79 -1.57 6.27
CA ILE A 450 -24.25 -0.21 6.38
C ILE A 450 -23.01 -0.18 7.27
N LYS A 451 -23.08 -0.80 8.46
CA LYS A 451 -22.00 -0.76 9.47
C LYS A 451 -20.87 -1.73 9.19
N GLY A 452 -21.06 -2.68 8.27
CA GLY A 452 -20.09 -3.73 8.00
C GLY A 452 -20.16 -4.84 9.04
N ARG A 453 -19.00 -5.27 9.56
CA ARG A 453 -18.91 -6.43 10.46
C ARG A 453 -19.57 -6.16 11.82
N LEU A 454 -20.37 -7.13 12.29
CA LEU A 454 -20.91 -7.16 13.66
C LEU A 454 -20.39 -8.37 14.43
N SER A 455 -20.16 -8.20 15.72
CA SER A 455 -19.82 -9.27 16.65
C SER A 455 -21.07 -10.06 17.08
N ALA A 456 -20.88 -11.31 17.54
CA ALA A 456 -21.95 -12.13 18.10
C ALA A 456 -22.76 -11.40 19.19
N LYS A 457 -22.09 -10.59 20.01
CA LYS A 457 -22.74 -9.83 21.08
C LYS A 457 -23.71 -8.78 20.52
N GLU A 458 -23.26 -8.00 19.55
CA GLU A 458 -24.09 -6.95 18.93
C GLU A 458 -25.30 -7.56 18.21
N VAL A 459 -25.12 -8.73 17.59
CA VAL A 459 -26.22 -9.46 16.95
C VAL A 459 -27.25 -9.93 17.98
N LEU A 460 -26.81 -10.45 19.13
CA LEU A 460 -27.69 -10.84 20.23
C LEU A 460 -28.43 -9.63 20.82
N ASP A 461 -27.73 -8.50 20.97
CA ASP A 461 -28.31 -7.25 21.45
C ASP A 461 -29.41 -6.72 20.50
N ILE A 462 -29.24 -6.87 19.17
CA ILE A 462 -30.24 -6.49 18.15
C ILE A 462 -31.52 -7.33 18.27
N VAL A 463 -31.39 -8.64 18.49
CA VAL A 463 -32.55 -9.55 18.62
C VAL A 463 -33.12 -9.59 20.03
N GLY A 464 -32.50 -8.91 21.00
CA GLY A 464 -32.96 -8.84 22.39
C GLY A 464 -32.63 -10.06 23.24
N TYR A 465 -31.67 -10.90 22.83
CA TYR A 465 -31.25 -12.07 23.60
C TYR A 465 -30.02 -11.80 24.46
N SER A 466 -30.00 -12.39 25.66
CA SER A 466 -28.87 -12.27 26.58
C SER A 466 -27.71 -13.18 26.15
N GLY A 467 -26.52 -12.60 25.97
CA GLY A 467 -25.29 -13.37 25.71
C GLY A 467 -24.82 -14.28 26.84
N LYS A 468 -25.51 -14.29 27.99
CA LYS A 468 -25.31 -15.28 29.06
C LYS A 468 -26.08 -16.58 28.85
N GLU A 469 -27.16 -16.51 28.08
CA GLU A 469 -28.10 -17.63 27.89
C GLU A 469 -28.00 -18.19 26.47
N TRP A 470 -27.66 -17.33 25.50
CA TRP A 470 -27.64 -17.66 24.08
C TRP A 470 -26.27 -17.44 23.47
N LYS A 471 -25.90 -18.35 22.56
CA LYS A 471 -24.70 -18.23 21.74
C LYS A 471 -25.05 -18.39 20.26
N THR A 472 -24.32 -17.70 19.41
CA THR A 472 -24.40 -17.85 17.96
C THR A 472 -23.43 -18.93 17.48
N ASN A 473 -23.75 -19.58 16.35
CA ASN A 473 -22.82 -20.47 15.66
C ASN A 473 -21.66 -19.74 14.96
N PHE A 474 -21.81 -18.43 14.71
CA PHE A 474 -20.76 -17.57 14.18
C PHE A 474 -20.21 -16.64 15.27
N LYS A 475 -18.87 -16.46 15.30
CA LYS A 475 -18.23 -15.50 16.20
C LYS A 475 -18.54 -14.04 15.81
N ASP A 476 -18.55 -13.79 14.51
CA ASP A 476 -18.81 -12.48 13.91
C ASP A 476 -19.57 -12.67 12.60
N ILE A 477 -20.47 -11.73 12.29
CA ILE A 477 -21.18 -11.67 11.01
C ILE A 477 -20.46 -10.69 10.11
N GLU A 478 -20.00 -11.19 8.96
CA GLU A 478 -19.33 -10.35 7.96
C GLU A 478 -20.37 -9.53 7.18
N GLY A 479 -20.26 -8.21 7.22
CA GLY A 479 -21.21 -7.30 6.54
C GLY A 479 -20.78 -6.84 5.16
N ASN A 480 -21.38 -5.73 4.71
CA ASN A 480 -21.13 -5.13 3.42
C ASN A 480 -19.95 -4.15 3.48
N ASN A 481 -18.77 -4.64 3.13
CA ASN A 481 -17.54 -3.84 3.15
C ASN A 481 -17.58 -2.69 2.11
N THR A 482 -18.33 -2.85 1.02
CA THR A 482 -18.44 -1.81 -0.01
C THR A 482 -19.23 -0.63 0.54
N ASN A 483 -20.40 -0.89 1.11
CA ASN A 483 -21.21 0.15 1.73
C ASN A 483 -20.53 0.76 2.95
N GLU A 484 -19.87 -0.02 3.80
CA GLU A 484 -19.11 0.52 4.93
C GLU A 484 -18.11 1.59 4.46
N ASN A 485 -17.35 1.30 3.40
CA ASN A 485 -16.41 2.27 2.83
C ASN A 485 -17.08 3.49 2.19
N LEU A 486 -18.23 3.31 1.52
CA LEU A 486 -19.00 4.41 0.94
C LEU A 486 -19.55 5.32 2.03
N TYR A 487 -20.18 4.76 3.07
CA TYR A 487 -20.71 5.52 4.21
C TYR A 487 -19.60 6.21 5.00
N ASN A 488 -18.44 5.58 5.17
CA ASN A 488 -17.26 6.26 5.73
C ASN A 488 -16.86 7.49 4.89
N ALA A 489 -16.90 7.38 3.56
CA ALA A 489 -16.61 8.50 2.68
C ALA A 489 -17.68 9.59 2.76
N PHE A 490 -18.97 9.23 2.79
CA PHE A 490 -20.07 10.18 2.91
C PHE A 490 -20.01 10.97 4.22
N LEU A 491 -19.78 10.29 5.35
CA LEU A 491 -19.61 10.96 6.63
C LEU A 491 -18.36 11.85 6.64
N ARG A 492 -17.27 11.46 5.97
CA ARG A 492 -16.09 12.34 5.81
C ARG A 492 -16.38 13.59 4.99
N ILE A 493 -17.16 13.48 3.91
CA ILE A 493 -17.59 14.63 3.11
C ILE A 493 -18.39 15.60 3.99
N ILE A 494 -19.42 15.09 4.69
CA ILE A 494 -20.27 15.89 5.58
C ILE A 494 -19.43 16.57 6.68
N GLY A 495 -18.48 15.84 7.29
CA GLY A 495 -17.60 16.39 8.32
C GLY A 495 -16.61 17.46 7.81
N ASN A 496 -16.13 17.34 6.57
CA ASN A 496 -15.22 18.33 5.96
C ASN A 496 -15.93 19.64 5.62
N GLU A 497 -17.23 19.59 5.34
CA GLU A 497 -18.08 20.79 5.12
C GLU A 497 -18.47 21.49 6.43
N GLY A 498 -17.97 21.01 7.58
CA GLY A 498 -18.21 21.62 8.89
C GLY A 498 -19.61 21.38 9.47
N ILE A 499 -20.36 20.41 8.94
CA ILE A 499 -21.68 20.03 9.44
C ILE A 499 -21.52 19.20 10.72
N GLU A 500 -22.22 19.60 11.78
CA GLU A 500 -22.21 18.86 13.05
C GLU A 500 -22.98 17.54 12.94
N PHE A 501 -22.39 16.47 13.50
CA PHE A 501 -23.07 15.18 13.62
C PHE A 501 -24.06 15.18 14.79
N PRO A 502 -25.16 14.40 14.69
CA PRO A 502 -26.09 14.22 15.81
C PRO A 502 -25.36 13.71 17.06
N LYS A 503 -25.70 14.25 18.23
CA LYS A 503 -25.10 13.83 19.52
C LYS A 503 -25.27 12.32 19.79
N GLU A 504 -26.34 11.74 19.24
CA GLU A 504 -26.68 10.32 19.34
C GLU A 504 -25.66 9.40 18.68
N PHE A 505 -24.95 9.90 17.65
CA PHE A 505 -23.98 9.09 16.91
C PHE A 505 -22.77 8.76 17.79
N LYS A 506 -22.56 9.51 18.89
CA LYS A 506 -21.40 9.41 19.80
C LYS A 506 -20.06 9.31 19.07
N LEU A 507 -20.00 9.88 17.86
CA LEU A 507 -18.78 9.95 17.08
C LEU A 507 -17.87 11.00 17.71
N THR A 508 -16.75 10.54 18.27
CA THR A 508 -15.61 11.42 18.47
C THR A 508 -14.92 11.55 17.11
N ILE A 509 -14.72 12.78 16.62
CA ILE A 509 -14.02 13.09 15.34
C ILE A 509 -12.52 12.66 15.39
N ASP A 510 -12.14 11.80 16.33
CA ASP A 510 -10.76 11.51 16.75
C ASP A 510 -10.12 10.29 16.10
N ASP A 511 -10.90 9.47 15.41
CA ASP A 511 -10.42 8.38 14.57
C ASP A 511 -11.07 8.47 13.20
N GLU A 512 -10.50 7.80 12.19
CA GLU A 512 -11.15 7.57 10.90
C GLU A 512 -12.66 7.44 11.08
N ILE A 513 -13.45 8.41 10.58
CA ILE A 513 -14.92 8.36 10.72
C ILE A 513 -15.36 7.03 10.13
N LYS A 514 -15.81 6.15 11.03
CA LYS A 514 -16.18 4.77 10.73
C LYS A 514 -17.63 4.60 11.11
N VAL A 515 -18.46 4.32 10.12
CA VAL A 515 -19.88 4.03 10.28
C VAL A 515 -20.10 2.86 11.24
N ALA A 516 -19.17 1.89 11.27
CA ALA A 516 -19.16 0.78 12.23
C ALA A 516 -19.14 1.22 13.70
N LYS A 517 -18.59 2.39 14.03
CA LYS A 517 -18.48 2.91 15.41
C LYS A 517 -19.66 3.81 15.79
N VAL A 518 -20.62 4.04 14.89
CA VAL A 518 -21.76 4.93 15.16
C VAL A 518 -22.78 4.25 16.06
N ASN A 519 -23.08 4.87 17.20
CA ASN A 519 -24.01 4.34 18.20
C ASN A 519 -25.48 4.69 17.89
N SER A 520 -25.91 4.47 16.65
CA SER A 520 -27.27 4.70 16.16
C SER A 520 -27.64 3.63 15.14
N SER A 521 -28.93 3.39 14.89
CA SER A 521 -29.34 2.36 13.91
C SER A 521 -28.92 2.75 12.49
N ALA A 522 -28.75 1.73 11.65
CA ALA A 522 -28.41 1.91 10.24
C ALA A 522 -29.45 2.75 9.48
N GLU A 523 -30.72 2.66 9.86
CA GLU A 523 -31.80 3.47 9.30
C GLU A 523 -31.62 4.96 9.60
N THR A 524 -31.33 5.31 10.86
CA THR A 524 -31.05 6.70 11.26
C THR A 524 -29.82 7.24 10.53
N ILE A 525 -28.77 6.44 10.40
CA ILE A 525 -27.55 6.81 9.65
C ILE A 525 -27.89 7.08 8.18
N LYS A 526 -28.67 6.20 7.55
CA LYS A 526 -29.08 6.35 6.15
C LYS A 526 -29.91 7.60 5.92
N LEU A 527 -30.88 7.89 6.79
CA LEU A 527 -31.71 9.09 6.72
C LEU A 527 -30.86 10.36 6.88
N PHE A 528 -29.96 10.39 7.85
CA PHE A 528 -29.04 11.52 8.06
C PHE A 528 -28.16 11.77 6.83
N VAL A 529 -27.53 10.73 6.29
CA VAL A 529 -26.69 10.86 5.09
C VAL A 529 -27.52 11.32 3.89
N LYS A 530 -28.73 10.80 3.71
CA LYS A 530 -29.63 11.19 2.62
C LYS A 530 -30.01 12.66 2.69
N ASP A 531 -30.36 13.16 3.87
CA ASP A 531 -30.70 14.57 4.10
C ASP A 531 -29.50 15.47 3.76
N LYS A 532 -28.32 15.19 4.34
CA LYS A 532 -27.12 16.00 4.15
C LYS A 532 -26.52 15.96 2.75
N LEU A 533 -26.56 14.81 2.08
CA LEU A 533 -26.15 14.75 0.68
C LEU A 533 -27.11 15.55 -0.22
N SER A 534 -28.41 15.56 0.09
CA SER A 534 -29.39 16.37 -0.66
C SER A 534 -29.15 17.87 -0.48
N GLU A 535 -28.86 18.33 0.75
CA GLU A 535 -28.47 19.72 1.03
C GLU A 535 -27.22 20.15 0.24
N LEU A 536 -26.27 19.22 0.04
CA LEU A 536 -25.04 19.42 -0.75
C LEU A 536 -25.25 19.28 -2.27
N GLY A 537 -26.47 19.00 -2.74
CA GLY A 537 -26.77 18.79 -4.16
C GLY A 537 -26.23 17.48 -4.74
N ILE A 538 -25.89 16.52 -3.89
CA ILE A 538 -25.38 15.20 -4.29
C ILE A 538 -26.56 14.24 -4.50
N ASN A 539 -26.53 13.50 -5.61
CA ASN A 539 -27.57 12.53 -5.95
C ASN A 539 -27.63 11.40 -4.91
N THR A 540 -28.78 11.23 -4.26
CA THR A 540 -29.01 10.25 -3.18
C THR A 540 -29.35 8.86 -3.67
N SER A 541 -29.60 8.65 -4.97
CA SER A 541 -29.80 7.31 -5.54
C SER A 541 -28.62 6.36 -5.28
N ILE A 542 -27.43 6.89 -5.02
CA ILE A 542 -26.24 6.09 -4.67
C ILE A 542 -26.37 5.35 -3.32
N LEU A 543 -27.32 5.75 -2.48
CA LEU A 543 -27.57 5.13 -1.16
C LEU A 543 -28.45 3.87 -1.25
N ASP A 544 -29.08 3.67 -2.40
CA ASP A 544 -30.04 2.62 -2.63
C ASP A 544 -29.52 1.72 -3.77
N PHE A 545 -29.37 0.43 -3.48
CA PHE A 545 -29.10 -0.58 -4.49
C PHE A 545 -30.34 -1.47 -4.60
N ASN A 546 -30.81 -1.68 -5.83
CA ASN A 546 -31.92 -2.58 -6.10
C ASN A 546 -31.41 -3.80 -6.87
N SER A 547 -31.36 -4.94 -6.19
CA SER A 547 -30.93 -6.22 -6.75
C SER A 547 -31.97 -6.88 -7.67
N GLU A 548 -33.19 -6.35 -7.75
CA GLU A 548 -34.28 -6.86 -8.60
C GLU A 548 -34.33 -6.22 -9.99
N LEU A 549 -33.43 -5.28 -10.29
CA LEU A 549 -33.34 -4.67 -11.62
C LEU A 549 -32.68 -5.62 -12.62
N ASP A 550 -33.17 -5.61 -13.87
CA ASP A 550 -32.71 -6.48 -14.95
C ASP A 550 -31.99 -5.70 -16.07
N GLY A 551 -31.06 -6.37 -16.75
CA GLY A 551 -30.51 -5.90 -18.01
C GLY A 551 -29.69 -4.61 -17.91
N SER A 552 -30.11 -3.56 -18.63
CA SER A 552 -29.47 -2.23 -18.62
C SER A 552 -29.95 -1.33 -17.48
N ASP A 553 -31.04 -1.72 -16.82
CA ASP A 553 -31.56 -1.01 -15.65
C ASP A 553 -30.80 -1.41 -14.38
N PHE A 554 -30.03 -2.51 -14.43
CA PHE A 554 -29.00 -2.92 -13.47
C PHE A 554 -27.64 -2.28 -13.77
#